data_AF-A0AA86QZN7-F1
#
_entry.id   AF-A0AA86QZN7-F1
#
_cell.length_a   1.000
_cell.length_b   1.000
_cell.length_c   1.000
_cell.angle_alpha   90.00
_cell.angle_beta   90.00
_cell.angle_gamma   90.00
#
_symmetry.space_group_name_H-M   'P 1'
#
loop_
_entity.id
_entity.type
_entity.pdbx_description
1 polymer ?
#
loop_
_entity_poly.entity_id
_entity_poly.type
_entity_poly.pdbx_seq_one_letter_code
_entity_poly.pdbx_strand_id
1 'polypeptide(L)'
;MPFSLHCTTQDHDAQINALLKKNIETIHQIHKCHHMLKQRQMKELIRERERWTQHEDELLQLAVHHFGNTSYKKIQRMLVSKSTKQIYFRLRYLQKNC
;
A
#
# COMPACT_ATOMS: atom_id res chain seq x y z
N MET A 1 -53.84 -24.41 34.41
CA MET A 1 -52.80 -25.08 33.59
C MET A 1 -52.09 -24.00 32.77
N PRO A 2 -50.88 -23.54 33.15
CA PRO A 2 -50.22 -22.45 32.42
C PRO A 2 -49.50 -23.01 31.18
N PHE A 3 -49.74 -22.32 30.07
CA PHE A 3 -49.33 -22.65 28.72
C PHE A 3 -47.81 -22.56 28.49
N SER A 4 -47.34 -23.41 27.57
CA SER A 4 -45.98 -23.62 27.06
C SER A 4 -45.27 -22.40 26.44
N LEU A 5 -45.26 -21.23 27.09
CA LEU A 5 -44.62 -20.00 26.60
C LEU A 5 -43.10 -19.96 26.72
N HIS A 6 -42.48 -20.92 27.41
CA HIS A 6 -41.04 -20.91 27.66
C HIS A 6 -40.20 -21.57 26.55
N CYS A 7 -40.81 -22.43 25.72
CA CYS A 7 -40.10 -23.16 24.67
C CYS A 7 -39.80 -22.32 23.43
N THR A 8 -40.70 -21.40 23.06
CA THR A 8 -40.55 -20.58 21.84
C THR A 8 -39.54 -19.43 22.01
N THR A 9 -39.46 -18.83 23.19
CA THR A 9 -38.49 -17.75 23.49
C THR A 9 -37.05 -18.24 23.42
N GLN A 10 -36.78 -19.46 23.89
CA GLN A 10 -35.44 -20.04 23.90
C GLN A 10 -34.90 -20.35 22.50
N ASP A 11 -35.77 -20.77 21.57
CA ASP A 11 -35.41 -20.99 20.16
C ASP A 11 -35.15 -19.67 19.41
N HIS A 12 -35.95 -18.63 19.68
CA HIS A 12 -35.75 -17.31 19.10
C HIS A 12 -34.44 -16.66 19.57
N ASP A 13 -34.11 -16.77 20.86
CA ASP A 13 -32.86 -16.25 21.42
C ASP A 13 -31.64 -17.00 20.86
N ALA A 14 -31.73 -18.31 20.67
CA ALA A 14 -30.68 -19.10 20.02
C ALA A 14 -30.43 -18.62 18.58
N GLN A 15 -31.50 -18.34 17.83
CA GLN A 15 -31.40 -17.86 16.45
C GLN A 15 -30.83 -16.43 16.37
N ILE A 16 -31.21 -15.53 17.27
CA ILE A 16 -30.63 -14.19 17.39
C ILE A 16 -29.13 -14.26 17.68
N ASN A 17 -28.72 -15.09 18.64
CA ASN A 17 -27.32 -15.28 19.00
C ASN A 17 -26.50 -15.87 17.84
N ALA A 18 -27.07 -16.80 17.07
CA ALA A 18 -26.44 -17.35 15.88
C ALA A 18 -26.23 -16.29 14.78
N LEU A 19 -27.21 -15.40 14.59
CA LEU A 19 -27.10 -14.27 13.65
C LEU A 19 -26.04 -13.25 14.11
N LEU A 20 -26.03 -12.90 15.41
CA LEU A 20 -25.03 -11.99 15.96
C LEU A 20 -23.61 -12.54 15.81
N LYS A 21 -23.40 -13.83 16.06
CA LYS A 21 -22.09 -14.49 15.84
C LYS A 21 -21.64 -14.40 14.38
N LYS A 22 -22.54 -14.69 13.43
CA LYS A 22 -22.26 -14.57 11.99
C LYS A 22 -21.94 -13.14 11.58
N ASN A 23 -22.63 -12.14 12.15
CA ASN A 23 -22.36 -10.73 11.88
C ASN A 23 -20.98 -10.31 12.38
N ILE A 24 -20.60 -10.70 13.61
CA ILE A 24 -19.28 -10.42 14.18
C ILE A 24 -18.18 -11.06 13.31
N GLU A 25 -18.36 -12.32 12.91
CA GLU A 25 -17.41 -13.01 12.03
C GLU A 25 -17.28 -12.34 10.67
N THR A 26 -18.41 -11.90 10.09
CA THR A 26 -18.42 -11.15 8.83
C THR A 26 -17.67 -9.82 8.97
N ILE A 27 -17.89 -9.08 10.06
CA ILE A 27 -17.17 -7.83 10.35
C ILE A 27 -15.66 -8.08 10.48
N HIS A 28 -15.26 -9.14 11.20
CA HIS A 28 -13.85 -9.51 11.31
C HIS A 28 -13.24 -9.86 9.95
N GLN A 29 -13.97 -10.61 9.11
CA GLN A 29 -13.51 -10.97 7.78
C GLN A 29 -13.38 -9.74 6.87
N ILE A 30 -14.32 -8.78 6.95
CA ILE A 30 -14.24 -7.50 6.24
C ILE A 30 -13.02 -6.70 6.70
N HIS A 31 -12.81 -6.53 8.01
CA HIS A 31 -11.65 -5.84 8.54
C HIS A 31 -10.34 -6.47 8.08
N LYS A 32 -10.26 -7.80 8.11
CA LYS A 32 -9.10 -8.54 7.61
C LYS A 32 -8.90 -8.30 6.11
N CYS A 33 -9.95 -8.35 5.30
CA CYS A 33 -9.89 -8.08 3.87
C CYS A 33 -9.39 -6.65 3.59
N HIS A 34 -9.96 -5.65 4.25
CA HIS A 34 -9.53 -4.25 4.12
C HIS A 34 -8.06 -4.07 4.50
N HIS A 35 -7.62 -4.67 5.61
CA HIS A 35 -6.21 -4.64 5.99
C HIS A 35 -5.33 -5.23 4.90
N MET A 36 -5.67 -6.42 4.38
CA MET A 36 -4.90 -7.07 3.32
C MET A 36 -4.86 -6.25 2.02
N LEU A 37 -5.97 -5.64 1.61
CA LEU A 37 -6.03 -4.78 0.42
C LEU A 37 -5.16 -3.55 0.57
N LYS A 38 -5.22 -2.88 1.73
CA LYS A 38 -4.37 -1.72 2.04
C LYS A 38 -2.89 -2.08 1.98
N GLN A 39 -2.51 -3.24 2.52
CA GLN A 39 -1.12 -3.72 2.47
C GLN A 39 -0.66 -4.04 1.05
N ARG A 40 -1.52 -4.64 0.22
CA ARG A 40 -1.20 -4.91 -1.21
C ARG A 40 -1.00 -3.62 -1.99
N GLN A 41 -1.93 -2.67 -1.88
CA GLN A 41 -1.82 -1.36 -2.54
C GLN A 41 -0.53 -0.65 -2.14
N MET A 42 -0.19 -0.62 -0.85
CA MET A 42 1.05 0.00 -0.38
C MET A 42 2.30 -0.67 -0.98
N LYS A 43 2.32 -2.00 -1.07
CA LYS A 43 3.44 -2.74 -1.66
C LYS A 43 3.63 -2.41 -3.14
N GLU A 44 2.55 -2.29 -3.91
CA GLU A 44 2.66 -1.93 -5.33
C GLU A 44 3.13 -0.49 -5.51
N LEU A 45 2.64 0.46 -4.72
CA LEU A 45 3.13 1.86 -4.74
C LEU A 45 4.64 1.96 -4.44
N ILE A 46 5.14 1.15 -3.50
CA ILE A 46 6.57 1.10 -3.21
C ILE A 46 7.35 0.56 -4.43
N ARG A 47 6.89 -0.54 -5.03
CA ARG A 47 7.53 -1.15 -6.21
C ARG A 47 7.58 -0.18 -7.40
N GLU A 48 6.50 0.55 -7.65
CA GLU A 48 6.44 1.55 -8.71
C GLU A 48 7.47 2.68 -8.48
N ARG A 49 7.62 3.14 -7.23
CA ARG A 49 8.62 4.16 -6.89
C ARG A 49 10.07 3.65 -6.99
N GLU A 50 10.31 2.36 -6.79
CA GLU A 50 11.63 1.75 -6.93
C GLU A 50 12.07 1.58 -8.39
N ARG A 51 11.14 1.36 -9.31
CA ARG A 51 11.44 1.17 -10.73
C ARG A 51 11.92 2.48 -11.37
N TRP A 52 13.01 2.41 -12.13
CA TRP A 52 13.46 3.50 -12.99
C TRP A 52 12.87 3.34 -14.37
N THR A 53 12.27 4.42 -14.88
CA THR A 53 11.82 4.51 -16.27
C THR A 53 12.88 5.20 -17.13
N GLN A 54 12.84 4.97 -18.45
CA GLN A 54 13.73 5.65 -19.39
C GLN A 54 13.59 7.18 -19.29
N HIS A 55 12.36 7.69 -19.17
CA HIS A 55 12.12 9.12 -19.00
C HIS A 55 12.76 9.68 -17.72
N GLU A 56 12.70 8.94 -16.61
CA GLU A 56 13.39 9.33 -15.36
C GLU A 56 14.92 9.31 -15.52
N ASP A 57 15.48 8.38 -16.30
CA ASP A 57 16.91 8.36 -16.61
C ASP A 57 17.32 9.55 -17.50
N GLU A 58 16.51 9.90 -18.50
CA GLU A 58 16.71 11.09 -19.34
C GLU A 58 16.66 12.38 -18.51
N LEU A 59 15.66 12.51 -17.62
CA LEU A 59 15.56 13.63 -16.68
C LEU A 59 16.75 13.68 -15.72
N LEU A 60 17.22 12.52 -15.25
CA LEU A 60 18.41 12.43 -14.40
C LEU A 60 19.65 12.93 -15.13
N GLN A 61 19.88 12.49 -16.37
CA GLN A 61 21.01 12.94 -17.19
C GLN A 61 20.94 14.44 -17.47
N LEU A 62 19.77 14.95 -17.84
CA LEU A 62 19.52 16.37 -18.08
C LEU A 62 19.78 17.20 -16.81
N ALA A 63 19.27 16.75 -15.66
CA ALA A 63 19.47 17.44 -14.38
C ALA A 63 20.94 17.45 -13.95
N VAL A 64 21.67 16.36 -14.20
CA VAL A 64 23.13 16.29 -13.96
C VAL A 64 23.88 17.21 -14.92
N HIS A 65 23.45 17.31 -16.19
CA HIS A 65 24.02 18.25 -17.14
C HIS A 65 23.83 19.71 -16.69
N HIS A 66 22.64 20.08 -16.21
CA HIS A 66 22.35 21.45 -15.76
C HIS A 66 22.94 21.82 -14.40
N PHE A 67 22.88 20.93 -13.40
CA PHE A 67 23.29 21.24 -12.02
C PHE A 67 24.65 20.67 -11.63
N GLY A 68 25.25 19.83 -12.47
CA GLY A 68 26.43 19.05 -12.14
C GLY A 68 26.13 17.93 -11.14
N ASN A 69 27.17 17.16 -10.81
CA ASN A 69 27.08 16.02 -9.89
C ASN A 69 27.28 16.39 -8.39
N THR A 70 27.03 17.64 -8.03
CA THR A 70 27.36 18.17 -6.69
C THR A 70 26.13 18.38 -5.81
N SER A 71 24.93 18.49 -6.41
CA SER A 71 23.71 18.85 -5.68
C SER A 71 22.54 17.91 -5.96
N TYR A 72 22.60 16.70 -5.41
CA TYR A 72 21.51 15.70 -5.51
C TYR A 72 20.17 16.19 -4.97
N LYS A 73 20.17 17.13 -4.02
CA LYS A 73 18.93 17.76 -3.54
C LYS A 73 18.24 18.60 -4.62
N LYS A 74 19.00 19.26 -5.51
CA LYS A 74 18.42 20.01 -6.65
C LYS A 74 17.85 19.03 -7.68
N ILE A 75 18.61 17.99 -8.00
CA ILE A 75 18.18 16.92 -8.93
C ILE A 75 16.92 16.22 -8.42
N GLN A 76 16.83 15.94 -7.12
CA GLN A 76 15.66 15.29 -6.50
C GLN A 76 14.37 16.11 -6.63
N ARG A 77 14.46 17.44 -6.75
CA ARG A 77 13.28 18.28 -7.01
C ARG A 77 12.71 18.07 -8.43
N MET A 78 13.51 17.59 -9.38
CA MET A 78 13.04 17.18 -10.70
C MET A 78 12.53 15.74 -10.72
N LEU A 79 13.05 14.88 -9.83
CA LEU A 79 12.69 13.47 -9.70
C LEU A 79 11.98 13.21 -8.36
N VAL A 80 10.79 13.81 -8.18
CA VAL A 80 10.04 13.79 -6.91
C VAL A 80 9.64 12.37 -6.44
N SER A 81 9.53 11.44 -7.38
CA SER A 81 9.26 10.02 -7.12
C SER A 81 10.45 9.32 -6.45
N LYS A 82 11.67 9.84 -6.62
CA LYS A 82 12.93 9.22 -6.20
C LYS A 82 13.58 9.96 -5.03
N SER A 83 14.21 9.20 -4.15
CA SER A 83 15.06 9.72 -3.08
C SER A 83 16.46 10.08 -3.60
N THR A 84 17.16 10.97 -2.89
CA THR A 84 18.56 11.32 -3.19
C THR A 84 19.48 10.11 -3.21
N LYS A 85 19.24 9.12 -2.34
CA LYS A 85 19.99 7.85 -2.31
C LYS A 85 19.78 7.04 -3.60
N GLN A 86 18.54 6.90 -4.06
CA GLN A 86 18.24 6.21 -5.32
C GLN A 86 18.89 6.92 -6.52
N ILE A 87 18.80 8.24 -6.57
CA ILE A 87 19.43 9.08 -7.62
C ILE A 87 20.93 8.84 -7.68
N TYR A 88 21.62 8.86 -6.54
CA TYR A 88 23.06 8.61 -6.46
C TYR A 88 23.46 7.24 -7.00
N PHE A 89 22.78 6.17 -6.58
CA PHE A 89 23.07 4.82 -7.06
C PHE A 89 22.77 4.66 -8.54
N ARG A 90 21.65 5.23 -9.01
CA ARG A 90 21.28 5.15 -10.43
C ARG A 90 22.30 5.87 -11.30
N LEU A 91 22.70 7.09 -10.93
CA LEU A 91 23.68 7.85 -11.68
C LEU A 91 25.00 7.11 -11.82
N ARG A 92 25.49 6.50 -10.72
CA ARG A 92 26.70 5.65 -10.77
C ARG A 92 26.55 4.43 -11.67
N TYR A 93 25.36 3.84 -11.73
CA TYR A 93 25.08 2.71 -12.62
C TYR A 93 25.09 3.16 -14.09
N LEU A 94 24.45 4.29 -14.41
CA LEU A 94 24.42 4.84 -15.77
C LEU A 94 25.83 5.21 -16.26
N GLN A 95 26.64 5.86 -15.41
CA GLN A 95 28.02 6.25 -15.73
C GLN A 95 28.99 5.07 -15.96
N LYS A 96 28.66 3.86 -15.47
CA LYS A 96 29.46 2.65 -15.70
C LYS A 96 29.12 1.90 -16.99
N ASN A 97 27.96 2.21 -17.59
CA ASN A 97 27.43 1.52 -18.77
C ASN A 97 27.29 2.47 -19.98
N CYS A 98 27.89 3.66 -19.90
CA CYS A 98 28.18 4.54 -21.04
C CYS A 98 29.66 4.37 -21.42
#